data_AF-A0A7J9SN09-F1
#
_entry.id   AF-A0A7J9SN09-F1
#
_cell.length_a   1.000
_cell.length_b   1.000
_cell.length_c   1.000
_cell.angle_alpha   90.00
_cell.angle_beta   90.00
_cell.angle_gamma   90.00
#
_symmetry.space_group_name_H-M   'P 1'
#
loop_
_entity.id
_entity.type
_entity.pdbx_description
1 polymer ?
#
loop_
_entity_poly.entity_id
_entity_poly.type
_entity_poly.pdbx_seq_one_letter_code
_entity_poly.pdbx_strand_id
1 'polypeptide(L)'
;MASATDRFETVLASARKKLNDAREEYEALERTEAVPQPIIQSLEGFKRELNELDDRLTIDDSDIELAETTAERITALYQVLSALSHRQRVVVEADVARLDHQLTLLDRLDDSSEPGQKAEQQHSMLCRLVENDRHDRVYGSDRLSLGGVERQLRTARFERLSDVTDSEATVALQEVASSLLEDIHQYLANLGDDNEDRTAFAADLKRVKELLSTVEEHDDRAPESAATAFEGCLMLHYSIARAYADQQMTEALADTVTETGLTVDIGIERCVSRGAAEDLLDAVAAALETETEQSTTTRLRQLLVRHDGSVERTAAATEFDVVDILEQVIQLYSDGEIADITIEFKL
;
A
#
# COMPACT_ATOMS: atom_id res chain seq x y z
N MET A 1 14.16 -34.82 19.32
CA MET A 1 14.49 -33.40 19.58
C MET A 1 15.18 -32.92 18.33
N ALA A 2 14.67 -31.86 17.68
CA ALA A 2 15.36 -31.24 16.55
C ALA A 2 16.72 -30.72 17.04
N SER A 3 17.78 -30.88 16.26
CA SER A 3 19.08 -30.31 16.58
C SER A 3 19.03 -28.78 16.47
N ALA A 4 19.97 -28.07 17.11
CA ALA A 4 20.11 -26.61 17.00
C ALA A 4 20.21 -26.17 15.53
N THR A 5 20.95 -26.95 14.73
CA THR A 5 21.04 -26.81 13.26
C THR A 5 19.69 -26.98 12.57
N ASP A 6 18.89 -27.99 12.92
CA ASP A 6 17.56 -28.18 12.29
C ASP A 6 16.61 -27.01 12.59
N ARG A 7 16.67 -26.44 13.79
CA ARG A 7 15.89 -25.24 14.17
C ARG A 7 16.33 -24.04 13.33
N PHE A 8 17.63 -23.78 13.27
CA PHE A 8 18.22 -22.69 12.48
C PHE A 8 17.80 -22.75 11.01
N GLU A 9 17.97 -23.92 10.37
CA GLU A 9 17.59 -24.15 8.97
C GLU A 9 16.09 -23.94 8.73
N THR A 10 15.24 -24.37 9.69
CA THR A 10 13.79 -24.16 9.59
C THR A 10 13.43 -22.68 9.61
N VAL A 11 14.08 -21.90 10.50
CA VAL A 11 13.87 -20.45 10.61
C VAL A 11 14.33 -19.75 9.32
N LEU A 12 15.52 -20.07 8.80
CA LEU A 12 16.03 -19.50 7.55
C LEU A 12 15.15 -19.84 6.35
N ALA A 13 14.70 -21.09 6.23
CA ALA A 13 13.81 -21.49 5.14
C ALA A 13 12.49 -20.71 5.17
N SER A 14 11.92 -20.51 6.36
CA SER A 14 10.71 -19.71 6.55
C SER A 14 10.94 -18.24 6.20
N ALA A 15 12.03 -17.65 6.69
CA ALA A 15 12.40 -16.26 6.44
C ALA A 15 12.64 -16.00 4.94
N ARG A 16 13.33 -16.90 4.24
CA ARG A 16 13.55 -16.85 2.79
C ARG A 16 12.26 -16.85 2.00
N LYS A 17 11.35 -17.75 2.36
CA LYS A 17 10.04 -17.81 1.73
C LYS A 17 9.32 -16.46 1.91
N LYS A 18 9.26 -15.96 3.13
CA LYS A 18 8.59 -14.70 3.47
C LYS A 18 9.22 -13.49 2.76
N LEU A 19 10.54 -13.46 2.63
CA LEU A 19 11.26 -12.42 1.89
C LEU A 19 10.97 -12.47 0.38
N ASN A 20 10.87 -13.68 -0.19
CA ASN A 20 10.46 -13.84 -1.59
C ASN A 20 9.02 -13.38 -1.79
N ASP A 21 8.11 -13.76 -0.90
CA ASP A 21 6.71 -13.30 -0.92
C ASP A 21 6.66 -11.75 -0.83
N ALA A 22 7.47 -11.13 0.02
CA ALA A 22 7.58 -9.67 0.13
C ALA A 22 8.10 -9.02 -1.17
N ARG A 23 9.07 -9.63 -1.83
CA ARG A 23 9.59 -9.15 -3.12
C ARG A 23 8.55 -9.22 -4.23
N GLU A 24 7.76 -10.29 -4.27
CA GLU A 24 6.65 -10.43 -5.22
C GLU A 24 5.60 -9.32 -5.02
N GLU A 25 5.25 -9.00 -3.77
CA GLU A 25 4.35 -7.88 -3.45
C GLU A 25 4.96 -6.53 -3.88
N TYR A 26 6.24 -6.29 -3.62
CA TYR A 26 6.93 -5.08 -4.08
C TYR A 26 6.94 -4.94 -5.61
N GLU A 27 7.26 -6.00 -6.35
CA GLU A 27 7.28 -5.99 -7.82
C GLU A 27 5.90 -5.71 -8.43
N ALA A 28 4.83 -6.13 -7.75
CA ALA A 28 3.46 -5.79 -8.14
C ALA A 28 3.16 -4.30 -7.87
N LEU A 29 3.55 -3.80 -6.70
CA LEU A 29 3.32 -2.42 -6.26
C LEU A 29 4.11 -1.37 -7.05
N GLU A 30 5.38 -1.62 -7.37
CA GLU A 30 6.29 -0.66 -8.03
C GLU A 30 5.72 -0.11 -9.35
N ARG A 31 4.85 -0.88 -10.01
CA ARG A 31 4.23 -0.49 -11.29
C ARG A 31 3.07 0.49 -11.13
N THR A 32 2.56 0.66 -9.91
CA THR A 32 1.24 1.23 -9.67
C THR A 32 1.19 2.20 -8.51
N GLU A 33 2.09 2.07 -7.54
CA GLU A 33 2.12 2.85 -6.32
C GLU A 33 3.56 3.18 -5.92
N ALA A 34 3.77 4.34 -5.29
CA ALA A 34 5.08 4.72 -4.79
C ALA A 34 5.33 4.02 -3.45
N VAL A 35 6.27 3.09 -3.41
CA VAL A 35 6.70 2.45 -2.17
C VAL A 35 7.77 3.32 -1.49
N PRO A 36 7.65 3.63 -0.19
CA PRO A 36 8.68 4.39 0.54
C PRO A 36 10.08 3.80 0.40
N GLN A 37 11.07 4.65 0.13
CA GLN A 37 12.46 4.23 -0.04
C GLN A 37 13.02 3.41 1.15
N PRO A 38 12.69 3.72 2.42
CA PRO A 38 13.18 2.92 3.55
C PRO A 38 12.73 1.47 3.50
N ILE A 39 11.50 1.19 3.03
CA ILE A 39 10.98 -0.18 2.86
C ILE A 39 11.79 -0.94 1.81
N ILE A 40 12.14 -0.28 0.70
CA ILE A 40 12.97 -0.85 -0.38
C ILE A 40 14.38 -1.18 0.14
N GLN A 41 14.94 -0.29 0.96
CA GLN A 41 16.25 -0.50 1.58
C GLN A 41 16.23 -1.68 2.57
N SER A 42 15.18 -1.79 3.41
CA SER A 42 15.00 -2.92 4.32
C SER A 42 14.88 -4.26 3.57
N LEU A 43 14.21 -4.29 2.42
CA LEU A 43 14.13 -5.47 1.54
C LEU A 43 15.52 -6.01 1.16
N GLU A 44 16.41 -5.15 0.66
CA GLU A 44 17.76 -5.54 0.28
C GLU A 44 18.67 -5.77 1.51
N GLY A 45 18.44 -5.04 2.61
CA GLY A 45 19.13 -5.24 3.89
C GLY A 45 18.89 -6.63 4.46
N PHE A 46 17.64 -7.05 4.61
CA PHE A 46 17.30 -8.37 5.15
C PHE A 46 17.69 -9.52 4.23
N LYS A 47 17.68 -9.31 2.91
CA LYS A 47 18.23 -10.28 1.95
C LYS A 47 19.71 -10.56 2.20
N ARG A 48 20.49 -9.49 2.42
CA ARG A 48 21.92 -9.60 2.70
C ARG A 48 22.14 -10.36 4.01
N GLU A 49 21.43 -9.97 5.06
CA GLU A 49 21.47 -10.62 6.37
C GLU A 49 21.15 -12.13 6.29
N LEU A 50 20.11 -12.53 5.53
CA LEU A 50 19.79 -13.94 5.34
C LEU A 50 20.87 -14.73 4.58
N ASN A 51 21.51 -14.14 3.57
CA ASN A 51 22.57 -14.83 2.85
C ASN A 51 23.79 -15.08 3.75
N GLU A 52 24.11 -14.13 4.62
CA GLU A 52 25.22 -14.28 5.55
C GLU A 52 24.95 -15.29 6.66
N LEU A 53 23.71 -15.36 7.14
CA LEU A 53 23.31 -16.40 8.09
C LEU A 53 23.46 -17.79 7.45
N ASP A 54 23.15 -17.94 6.16
CA ASP A 54 23.30 -19.20 5.43
C ASP A 54 24.77 -19.61 5.22
N ASP A 55 25.68 -18.64 5.10
CA ASP A 55 27.11 -18.89 4.93
C ASP A 55 27.80 -19.36 6.24
N ARG A 56 27.09 -19.41 7.38
CA ARG A 56 27.66 -19.82 8.68
C ARG A 56 27.86 -21.34 8.74
N LEU A 57 29.13 -21.76 8.89
CA LEU A 57 29.52 -23.17 8.97
C LEU A 57 29.35 -23.80 10.38
N THR A 58 29.29 -22.97 11.41
CA THR A 58 29.11 -23.38 12.81
C THR A 58 28.00 -22.56 13.41
N ILE A 59 26.99 -23.24 13.97
CA ILE A 59 25.78 -22.63 14.51
C ILE A 59 25.83 -22.68 16.04
N ASP A 60 25.79 -21.52 16.67
CA ASP A 60 25.59 -21.35 18.10
C ASP A 60 24.21 -20.76 18.44
N ASP A 61 23.91 -20.61 19.72
CA ASP A 61 22.61 -20.11 20.18
C ASP A 61 22.38 -18.64 19.76
N SER A 62 23.44 -17.84 19.60
CA SER A 62 23.33 -16.44 19.16
C SER A 62 23.01 -16.33 17.67
N ASP A 63 23.48 -17.29 16.87
CA ASP A 63 23.10 -17.40 15.45
C ASP A 63 21.60 -17.70 15.30
N ILE A 64 21.05 -18.55 16.17
CA ILE A 64 19.62 -18.88 16.18
C ILE A 64 18.79 -17.66 16.57
N GLU A 65 19.16 -16.96 17.65
CA GLU A 65 18.46 -15.74 18.08
C GLU A 65 18.48 -14.66 16.99
N LEU A 66 19.62 -14.47 16.30
CA LEU A 66 19.73 -13.53 15.19
C LEU A 66 18.84 -13.95 14.01
N ALA A 67 18.81 -15.24 13.65
CA ALA A 67 17.95 -15.75 12.59
C ALA A 67 16.45 -15.58 12.91
N GLU A 68 16.05 -15.81 14.17
CA GLU A 68 14.67 -15.61 14.62
C GLU A 68 14.27 -14.13 14.56
N THR A 69 15.13 -13.24 15.06
CA THR A 69 14.92 -11.79 14.98
C THR A 69 14.83 -11.31 13.53
N THR A 70 15.70 -11.82 12.64
CA THR A 70 15.67 -11.50 11.21
C THR A 70 14.36 -11.96 10.57
N ALA A 71 13.87 -13.16 10.93
CA ALA A 71 12.61 -13.70 10.42
C ALA A 71 11.40 -12.87 10.88
N GLU A 72 11.40 -12.36 12.11
CA GLU A 72 10.37 -11.45 12.64
C GLU A 72 10.36 -10.12 11.87
N ARG A 73 11.54 -9.52 11.64
CA ARG A 73 11.67 -8.28 10.85
C ARG A 73 11.21 -8.44 9.41
N ILE A 74 11.55 -9.55 8.76
CA ILE A 74 11.05 -9.88 7.41
C ILE A 74 9.53 -10.08 7.42
N THR A 75 8.98 -10.63 8.50
CA THR A 75 7.53 -10.77 8.65
C THR A 75 6.84 -9.41 8.72
N ALA A 76 7.38 -8.47 9.50
CA ALA A 76 6.90 -7.09 9.55
C ALA A 76 6.94 -6.44 8.16
N LEU A 77 8.07 -6.51 7.47
CA LEU A 77 8.24 -5.98 6.11
C LEU A 77 7.21 -6.55 5.12
N TYR A 78 7.01 -7.88 5.15
CA TYR A 78 5.99 -8.53 4.32
C TYR A 78 4.59 -8.01 4.63
N GLN A 79 4.23 -7.88 5.91
CA GLN A 79 2.90 -7.41 6.32
C GLN A 79 2.65 -5.97 5.88
N VAL A 80 3.67 -5.09 5.95
CA VAL A 80 3.59 -3.72 5.42
C VAL A 80 3.33 -3.70 3.91
N LEU A 81 4.09 -4.49 3.14
CA LEU A 81 3.88 -4.59 1.69
C LEU A 81 2.53 -5.21 1.34
N SER A 82 2.07 -6.19 2.12
CA SER A 82 0.74 -6.77 1.98
C SER A 82 -0.38 -5.76 2.26
N ALA A 83 -0.21 -4.87 3.25
CA ALA A 83 -1.14 -3.79 3.54
C ALA A 83 -1.25 -2.78 2.37
N LEU A 84 -0.10 -2.40 1.79
CA LEU A 84 -0.05 -1.57 0.57
C LEU A 84 -0.74 -2.25 -0.62
N SER A 85 -0.44 -3.53 -0.85
CA SER A 85 -1.05 -4.33 -1.92
C SER A 85 -2.57 -4.43 -1.75
N HIS A 86 -3.04 -4.66 -0.52
CA HIS A 86 -4.47 -4.69 -0.21
C HIS A 86 -5.15 -3.34 -0.48
N ARG A 87 -4.54 -2.23 -0.04
CA ARG A 87 -5.02 -0.88 -0.35
C ARG A 87 -5.20 -0.67 -1.85
N GLN A 88 -4.18 -1.03 -2.63
CA GLN A 88 -4.23 -0.92 -4.08
C GLN A 88 -5.40 -1.72 -4.67
N ARG A 89 -5.62 -2.96 -4.20
CA ARG A 89 -6.73 -3.80 -4.67
C ARG A 89 -8.08 -3.13 -4.42
N VAL A 90 -8.30 -2.61 -3.21
CA VAL A 90 -9.54 -1.90 -2.86
C VAL A 90 -9.77 -0.69 -3.76
N VAL A 91 -8.73 0.11 -4.04
CA VAL A 91 -8.84 1.27 -4.94
C VAL A 91 -9.15 0.85 -6.38
N VAL A 92 -8.46 -0.17 -6.89
CA VAL A 92 -8.69 -0.72 -8.24
C VAL A 92 -10.12 -1.22 -8.39
N GLU A 93 -10.61 -2.01 -7.43
CA GLU A 93 -11.95 -2.56 -7.44
C GLU A 93 -13.01 -1.46 -7.42
N ALA A 94 -12.83 -0.45 -6.57
CA ALA A 94 -13.73 0.70 -6.52
C ALA A 94 -13.73 1.49 -7.84
N ASP A 95 -12.57 1.70 -8.47
CA ASP A 95 -12.50 2.40 -9.74
C ASP A 95 -13.16 1.61 -10.88
N VAL A 96 -13.05 0.28 -10.90
CA VAL A 96 -13.75 -0.58 -11.87
C VAL A 96 -15.26 -0.59 -11.62
N ALA A 97 -15.71 -0.63 -10.37
CA ALA A 97 -17.12 -0.52 -10.01
C ALA A 97 -17.71 0.84 -10.42
N ARG A 98 -16.94 1.93 -10.27
CA ARG A 98 -17.37 3.27 -10.72
C ARG A 98 -17.61 3.35 -12.22
N LEU A 99 -16.82 2.64 -13.03
CA LEU A 99 -17.04 2.54 -14.49
C LEU A 99 -18.30 1.74 -14.82
N ASP A 100 -18.64 0.72 -14.03
CA ASP A 100 -19.85 -0.08 -14.18
C ASP A 100 -21.12 0.78 -14.04
N HIS A 101 -21.13 1.71 -13.09
CA HIS A 101 -22.22 2.70 -12.95
C HIS A 101 -22.37 3.59 -14.18
N GLN A 102 -21.26 3.99 -14.80
CA GLN A 102 -21.30 4.79 -16.03
C GLN A 102 -21.79 3.97 -17.23
N LEU A 103 -21.45 2.69 -17.32
CA LEU A 103 -21.98 1.77 -18.33
C LEU A 103 -23.47 1.52 -18.13
N THR A 104 -23.90 1.28 -16.89
CA THR A 104 -25.32 1.14 -16.54
C THR A 104 -26.13 2.35 -16.98
N LEU A 105 -25.58 3.56 -16.86
CA LEU A 105 -26.21 4.78 -17.40
C LEU A 105 -26.34 4.72 -18.93
N LEU A 106 -25.28 4.31 -19.64
CA LEU A 106 -25.31 4.19 -21.10
C LEU A 106 -26.33 3.15 -21.58
N ASP A 107 -26.39 2.00 -20.92
CA ASP A 107 -27.37 0.95 -21.20
C ASP A 107 -28.81 1.45 -21.01
N ARG A 108 -29.06 2.21 -19.94
CA ARG A 108 -30.37 2.83 -19.67
C ARG A 108 -30.76 3.88 -20.69
N LEU A 109 -29.78 4.48 -21.35
CA LEU A 109 -30.00 5.41 -22.45
C LEU A 109 -30.06 4.70 -23.81
N ASP A 110 -30.01 3.37 -23.86
CA ASP A 110 -29.90 2.58 -25.10
C ASP A 110 -28.73 3.04 -26.00
N ASP A 111 -27.57 3.35 -25.39
CA ASP A 111 -26.40 3.73 -26.17
C ASP A 111 -25.87 2.54 -26.99
N SER A 112 -25.60 2.82 -28.26
CA SER A 112 -24.95 1.87 -29.17
C SER A 112 -23.78 2.51 -29.92
N SER A 113 -23.29 3.64 -29.40
CA SER A 113 -22.15 4.36 -29.94
C SER A 113 -20.88 3.49 -29.97
N GLU A 114 -20.00 3.73 -30.94
CA GLU A 114 -18.70 3.06 -31.00
C GLU A 114 -17.87 3.29 -29.71
N PRO A 115 -17.82 4.50 -29.12
CA PRO A 115 -17.14 4.73 -27.85
C PRO A 115 -17.74 3.93 -26.68
N GLY A 116 -19.07 3.82 -26.60
CA GLY A 116 -19.77 3.05 -25.56
C GLY A 116 -19.44 1.56 -25.65
N GLN A 117 -19.60 0.95 -26.83
CA GLN A 117 -19.29 -0.47 -27.05
C GLN A 117 -17.82 -0.80 -26.77
N LYS A 118 -16.90 0.11 -27.14
CA LYS A 118 -15.48 -0.08 -26.88
C LYS A 118 -15.17 0.02 -25.39
N ALA A 119 -15.80 0.95 -24.68
CA ALA A 119 -15.66 1.08 -23.24
C ALA A 119 -16.19 -0.15 -22.50
N GLU A 120 -17.35 -0.69 -22.91
CA GLU A 120 -17.93 -1.93 -22.36
C GLU A 120 -16.97 -3.12 -22.54
N GLN A 121 -16.41 -3.31 -23.74
CA GLN A 121 -15.44 -4.37 -24.01
C GLN A 121 -14.19 -4.23 -23.13
N GLN A 122 -13.68 -3.01 -22.96
CA GLN A 122 -12.51 -2.75 -22.12
C GLN A 122 -12.83 -2.94 -20.63
N HIS A 123 -14.01 -2.51 -20.17
CA HIS A 123 -14.47 -2.76 -18.81
C HIS A 123 -14.60 -4.25 -18.51
N SER A 124 -15.16 -5.05 -19.42
CA SER A 124 -15.20 -6.51 -19.27
C SER A 124 -13.80 -7.13 -19.13
N MET A 125 -12.80 -6.60 -19.84
CA MET A 125 -11.41 -7.01 -19.66
C MET A 125 -10.85 -6.61 -18.29
N LEU A 126 -11.19 -5.41 -17.78
CA LEU A 126 -10.81 -4.95 -16.45
C LEU A 126 -11.44 -5.83 -15.35
N CYS A 127 -12.73 -6.13 -15.44
CA CYS A 127 -13.41 -7.04 -14.52
C CYS A 127 -12.74 -8.41 -14.48
N ARG A 128 -12.37 -8.98 -15.64
CA ARG A 128 -11.62 -10.24 -15.69
C ARG A 128 -10.25 -10.14 -15.04
N LEU A 129 -9.57 -8.99 -15.10
CA LEU A 129 -8.29 -8.84 -14.40
C LEU A 129 -8.50 -8.84 -12.89
N VAL A 130 -9.51 -8.12 -12.39
CA VAL A 130 -9.89 -8.09 -10.98
C VAL A 130 -10.30 -9.48 -10.49
N GLU A 131 -11.19 -10.17 -11.20
CA GLU A 131 -11.67 -11.53 -10.86
C GLU A 131 -10.54 -12.57 -10.79
N ASN A 132 -9.43 -12.35 -11.49
CA ASN A 132 -8.26 -13.23 -11.49
C ASN A 132 -7.14 -12.76 -10.54
N ASP A 133 -7.41 -11.81 -9.64
CA ASP A 133 -6.44 -11.21 -8.69
C ASP A 133 -5.22 -10.58 -9.40
N ARG A 134 -5.48 -9.89 -10.52
CA ARG A 134 -4.46 -9.28 -11.38
C ARG A 134 -4.54 -7.77 -11.39
N HIS A 135 -4.71 -7.18 -10.22
CA HIS A 135 -4.90 -5.74 -10.01
C HIS A 135 -3.69 -4.91 -10.48
N ASP A 136 -2.48 -5.46 -10.42
CA ASP A 136 -1.25 -4.88 -10.96
C ASP A 136 -1.36 -4.49 -12.46
N ARG A 137 -2.11 -5.29 -13.23
CA ARG A 137 -2.26 -5.08 -14.68
C ARG A 137 -3.35 -4.08 -15.05
N VAL A 138 -4.18 -3.65 -14.10
CA VAL A 138 -5.25 -2.67 -14.36
C VAL A 138 -4.65 -1.28 -14.64
N TYR A 139 -3.57 -0.92 -13.96
CA TYR A 139 -2.85 0.34 -14.16
C TYR A 139 -1.64 0.21 -15.09
N GLY A 140 -0.99 -0.95 -15.13
CA GLY A 140 0.25 -1.16 -15.89
C GLY A 140 0.12 -1.55 -17.37
N SER A 141 -1.09 -1.64 -17.93
CA SER A 141 -1.28 -2.07 -19.32
C SER A 141 -1.39 -0.89 -20.30
N ASP A 142 -0.40 -0.74 -21.20
CA ASP A 142 -0.42 0.27 -22.28
C ASP A 142 -1.67 0.19 -23.18
N ARG A 143 -2.31 -0.97 -23.26
CA ARG A 143 -3.47 -1.23 -24.12
C ARG A 143 -4.81 -1.04 -23.41
N LEU A 144 -4.82 -1.05 -22.08
CA LEU A 144 -6.00 -1.03 -21.25
C LEU A 144 -5.73 -0.09 -20.07
N SER A 145 -6.17 1.16 -20.18
CA SER A 145 -6.02 2.15 -19.11
C SER A 145 -7.38 2.55 -18.57
N LEU A 146 -7.54 2.57 -17.24
CA LEU A 146 -8.74 3.06 -16.56
C LEU A 146 -9.15 4.45 -17.05
N GLY A 147 -8.19 5.39 -17.10
CA GLY A 147 -8.46 6.75 -17.62
C GLY A 147 -8.74 6.79 -19.13
N GLY A 148 -8.38 5.76 -19.89
CA GLY A 148 -8.79 5.59 -21.28
C GLY A 148 -10.25 5.16 -21.41
N VAL A 149 -10.70 4.24 -20.55
CA VAL A 149 -12.11 3.78 -20.48
C VAL A 149 -12.99 4.91 -19.98
N GLU A 150 -12.60 5.59 -18.91
CA GLU A 150 -13.36 6.72 -18.34
C GLU A 150 -13.57 7.86 -19.36
N ARG A 151 -12.55 8.18 -20.16
CA ARG A 151 -12.70 9.17 -21.24
C ARG A 151 -13.66 8.72 -22.34
N GLN A 152 -13.66 7.44 -22.69
CA GLN A 152 -14.60 6.89 -23.68
C GLN A 152 -16.03 6.93 -23.15
N LEU A 153 -16.25 6.50 -21.91
CA LEU A 153 -17.56 6.57 -21.24
C LEU A 153 -18.06 8.01 -21.13
N ARG A 154 -17.20 8.95 -20.73
CA ARG A 154 -17.56 10.37 -20.69
C ARG A 154 -17.97 10.92 -22.05
N THR A 155 -17.29 10.49 -23.12
CA THR A 155 -17.60 10.90 -24.50
C THR A 155 -18.94 10.32 -24.94
N ALA A 156 -19.12 9.01 -24.83
CA ALA A 156 -20.38 8.31 -25.14
C ALA A 156 -21.56 8.93 -24.38
N ARG A 157 -21.38 9.19 -23.08
CA ARG A 157 -22.39 9.79 -22.22
C ARG A 157 -22.75 11.20 -22.67
N PHE A 158 -21.76 12.02 -23.04
CA PHE A 158 -22.02 13.38 -23.54
C PHE A 158 -22.80 13.38 -24.86
N GLU A 159 -22.39 12.53 -25.80
CA GLU A 159 -23.08 12.34 -27.08
C GLU A 159 -24.51 11.87 -26.84
N ARG A 160 -24.69 10.82 -26.02
CA ARG A 160 -25.99 10.21 -25.79
C ARG A 160 -26.96 11.11 -25.03
N LEU A 161 -26.49 11.83 -24.02
CA LEU A 161 -27.31 12.81 -23.29
C LEU A 161 -27.78 13.97 -24.17
N SER A 162 -27.06 14.25 -25.27
CA SER A 162 -27.47 15.28 -26.24
C SER A 162 -28.55 14.79 -27.22
N ASP A 163 -28.74 13.47 -27.34
CA ASP A 163 -29.63 12.82 -28.31
C ASP A 163 -30.98 12.38 -27.72
N VAL A 164 -31.08 12.26 -26.39
CA VAL A 164 -32.29 11.87 -25.67
C VAL A 164 -33.05 13.08 -25.15
N THR A 165 -34.31 12.89 -24.75
CA THR A 165 -35.07 13.98 -24.13
C THR A 165 -34.58 14.26 -22.71
N ASP A 166 -34.72 15.51 -22.25
CA ASP A 166 -34.37 15.90 -20.88
C ASP A 166 -35.05 15.02 -19.83
N SER A 167 -36.30 14.59 -20.08
CA SER A 167 -37.04 13.70 -19.17
C SER A 167 -36.40 12.31 -19.09
N GLU A 168 -36.00 11.72 -20.22
CA GLU A 168 -35.35 10.41 -20.27
C GLU A 168 -33.97 10.48 -19.60
N ALA A 169 -33.18 11.50 -19.92
CA ALA A 169 -31.88 11.75 -19.30
C ALA A 169 -32.00 11.91 -17.77
N THR A 170 -32.97 12.70 -17.30
CA THR A 170 -33.19 12.98 -15.88
C THR A 170 -33.49 11.70 -15.10
N VAL A 171 -34.39 10.85 -15.61
CA VAL A 171 -34.76 9.58 -14.96
C VAL A 171 -33.54 8.65 -14.90
N ALA A 172 -32.83 8.45 -16.01
CA ALA A 172 -31.68 7.56 -16.06
C ALA A 172 -30.56 8.02 -15.10
N LEU A 173 -30.25 9.33 -15.09
CA LEU A 173 -29.25 9.92 -14.20
C LEU A 173 -29.64 9.79 -12.72
N GLN A 174 -30.90 10.07 -12.37
CA GLN A 174 -31.39 9.96 -11.00
C GLN A 174 -31.29 8.53 -10.47
N GLU A 175 -31.71 7.54 -11.27
CA GLU A 175 -31.72 6.14 -10.85
C GLU A 175 -30.29 5.60 -10.64
N VAL A 176 -29.36 5.92 -11.54
CA VAL A 176 -27.95 5.53 -11.38
C VAL A 176 -27.28 6.29 -10.23
N ALA A 177 -27.56 7.59 -10.07
CA ALA A 177 -27.06 8.37 -8.94
C ALA A 177 -27.54 7.80 -7.59
N SER A 178 -28.78 7.30 -7.54
CA SER A 178 -29.32 6.62 -6.36
C SER A 178 -28.60 5.30 -6.06
N SER A 179 -28.29 4.51 -7.09
CA SER A 179 -27.47 3.28 -6.94
C SER A 179 -26.07 3.61 -6.41
N LEU A 180 -25.41 4.63 -6.96
CA LEU A 180 -24.10 5.10 -6.47
C LEU A 180 -24.15 5.55 -5.01
N LEU A 181 -25.25 6.15 -4.57
CA LEU A 181 -25.42 6.56 -3.17
C LEU A 181 -25.45 5.38 -2.20
N GLU A 182 -25.96 4.22 -2.62
CA GLU A 182 -25.94 3.01 -1.80
C GLU A 182 -24.49 2.55 -1.55
N ASP A 183 -23.67 2.51 -2.60
CA ASP A 183 -22.25 2.15 -2.50
C ASP A 183 -21.46 3.18 -1.69
N ILE A 184 -21.71 4.47 -1.92
CA ILE A 184 -21.12 5.58 -1.13
C ILE A 184 -21.45 5.40 0.36
N HIS A 185 -22.70 5.07 0.68
CA HIS A 185 -23.11 4.82 2.05
C HIS A 185 -22.44 3.60 2.67
N GLN A 186 -22.21 2.55 1.88
CA GLN A 186 -21.47 1.38 2.32
C GLN A 186 -20.03 1.75 2.68
N TYR A 187 -19.31 2.50 1.85
CA TYR A 187 -17.94 2.93 2.20
C TYR A 187 -17.91 3.87 3.41
N LEU A 188 -18.81 4.87 3.46
CA LEU A 188 -18.89 5.80 4.59
C LEU A 188 -19.17 5.10 5.92
N ALA A 189 -20.00 4.06 5.93
CA ALA A 189 -20.32 3.32 7.14
C ALA A 189 -19.11 2.59 7.74
N ASN A 190 -18.09 2.30 6.92
CA ASN A 190 -16.87 1.62 7.33
C ASN A 190 -15.69 2.57 7.58
N LEU A 191 -15.88 3.89 7.45
CA LEU A 191 -14.89 4.86 7.93
C LEU A 191 -14.98 5.04 9.44
N GLY A 192 -13.84 5.29 10.09
CA GLY A 192 -13.81 5.68 11.51
C GLY A 192 -14.67 6.92 11.78
N ASP A 193 -15.26 7.01 12.97
CA ASP A 193 -16.09 8.17 13.34
C ASP A 193 -15.26 9.47 13.45
N ASP A 194 -13.99 9.34 13.86
CA ASP A 194 -13.03 10.45 13.97
C ASP A 194 -12.24 10.69 12.68
N ASN A 195 -12.58 9.99 11.58
CA ASN A 195 -11.96 10.19 10.28
C ASN A 195 -12.28 11.60 9.77
N GLU A 196 -11.23 12.36 9.45
CA GLU A 196 -11.35 13.78 9.11
C GLU A 196 -12.13 14.00 7.82
N ASP A 197 -11.91 13.13 6.83
CA ASP A 197 -12.54 13.23 5.53
C ASP A 197 -14.05 12.95 5.62
N ARG A 198 -14.48 12.12 6.58
CA ARG A 198 -15.90 11.83 6.82
C ARG A 198 -16.74 13.11 7.03
N THR A 199 -16.18 14.11 7.72
CA THR A 199 -16.86 15.40 7.92
C THR A 199 -16.94 16.19 6.62
N ALA A 200 -15.88 16.18 5.81
CA ALA A 200 -15.88 16.83 4.50
C ALA A 200 -16.91 16.19 3.56
N PHE A 201 -16.94 14.85 3.51
CA PHE A 201 -17.89 14.10 2.68
C PHE A 201 -19.35 14.33 3.09
N ALA A 202 -19.64 14.55 4.38
CA ALA A 202 -21.01 14.78 4.83
C ALA A 202 -21.64 16.04 4.20
N ALA A 203 -20.86 17.10 3.99
CA ALA A 203 -21.33 18.33 3.36
C ALA A 203 -21.65 18.13 1.86
N ASP A 204 -20.77 17.46 1.13
CA ASP A 204 -20.94 17.17 -0.28
C ASP A 204 -22.07 16.15 -0.52
N LEU A 205 -22.18 15.13 0.33
CA LEU A 205 -23.27 14.17 0.30
C LEU A 205 -24.62 14.84 0.54
N LYS A 206 -24.69 15.77 1.50
CA LYS A 206 -25.90 16.56 1.74
C LYS A 206 -26.30 17.33 0.49
N ARG A 207 -25.34 17.98 -0.18
CA ARG A 207 -25.59 18.71 -1.44
C ARG A 207 -26.12 17.81 -2.54
N VAL A 208 -25.53 16.62 -2.73
CA VAL A 208 -26.00 15.65 -3.72
C VAL A 208 -27.44 15.21 -3.42
N LYS A 209 -27.77 14.94 -2.16
CA LYS A 209 -29.14 14.57 -1.75
C LYS A 209 -30.15 15.69 -1.98
N GLU A 210 -29.78 16.94 -1.73
CA GLU A 210 -30.63 18.11 -2.02
C GLU A 210 -30.90 18.27 -3.52
N LEU A 211 -29.88 18.02 -4.36
CA LEU A 211 -30.04 18.03 -5.81
C LEU A 211 -31.00 16.93 -6.28
N LEU A 212 -30.88 15.70 -5.76
CA LEU A 212 -31.81 14.60 -6.09
C LEU A 212 -33.24 14.90 -5.62
N SER A 213 -33.42 15.48 -4.43
CA SER A 213 -34.74 15.93 -3.97
C SER A 213 -35.35 16.97 -4.91
N THR A 214 -34.54 17.85 -5.49
CA THR A 214 -35.01 18.85 -6.48
C THR A 214 -35.49 18.17 -7.78
N VAL A 215 -34.85 17.06 -8.16
CA VAL A 215 -35.28 16.25 -9.31
C VAL A 215 -36.64 15.60 -9.06
N GLU A 216 -36.85 15.05 -7.86
CA GLU A 216 -38.11 14.42 -7.44
C GLU A 216 -39.29 15.39 -7.40
N GLU A 217 -39.04 16.66 -7.08
CA GLU A 217 -40.05 17.72 -7.07
C GLU A 217 -40.50 18.16 -8.47
N HIS A 218 -39.88 17.61 -9.53
CA HIS A 218 -40.15 17.94 -10.93
C HIS A 218 -40.02 19.46 -11.24
N ASP A 219 -39.01 20.11 -10.64
CA ASP A 219 -38.63 21.51 -10.93
C ASP A 219 -38.12 21.65 -12.38
N ASP A 220 -38.23 22.85 -12.97
CA ASP A 220 -37.70 23.18 -14.30
C ASP A 220 -36.17 22.95 -14.39
N ARG A 221 -35.49 22.90 -13.24
CA ARG A 221 -34.05 22.61 -13.10
C ARG A 221 -33.72 21.12 -12.90
N ALA A 222 -34.69 20.22 -13.01
CA ALA A 222 -34.49 18.78 -12.80
C ALA A 222 -33.38 18.18 -13.70
N PRO A 223 -33.27 18.52 -15.01
CA PRO A 223 -32.21 17.94 -15.85
C PRO A 223 -30.80 18.35 -15.40
N GLU A 224 -30.60 19.64 -15.13
CA GLU A 224 -29.31 20.17 -14.64
C GLU A 224 -28.97 19.62 -13.25
N SER A 225 -29.97 19.47 -12.38
CA SER A 225 -29.81 18.94 -11.03
C SER A 225 -29.45 17.45 -11.04
N ALA A 226 -30.08 16.65 -11.90
CA ALA A 226 -29.77 15.24 -12.06
C ALA A 226 -28.35 15.01 -12.59
N ALA A 227 -27.94 15.77 -13.62
CA ALA A 227 -26.57 15.70 -14.14
C ALA A 227 -25.52 16.10 -13.09
N THR A 228 -25.79 17.17 -12.33
CA THR A 228 -24.89 17.64 -11.27
C THR A 228 -24.83 16.64 -10.11
N ALA A 229 -25.97 16.05 -9.73
CA ALA A 229 -26.03 15.03 -8.68
C ALA A 229 -25.23 13.78 -9.08
N PHE A 230 -25.40 13.29 -10.31
CA PHE A 230 -24.68 12.13 -10.82
C PHE A 230 -23.16 12.32 -10.83
N GLU A 231 -22.67 13.46 -11.35
CA GLU A 231 -21.23 13.77 -11.30
C GLU A 231 -20.73 13.92 -9.86
N GLY A 232 -21.54 14.51 -8.98
CA GLY A 232 -21.28 14.58 -7.55
C GLY A 232 -21.14 13.19 -6.92
N CYS A 233 -22.02 12.24 -7.26
CA CYS A 233 -21.92 10.85 -6.82
C CYS A 233 -20.63 10.19 -7.31
N LEU A 234 -20.25 10.36 -8.58
CA LEU A 234 -19.01 9.78 -9.13
C LEU A 234 -17.76 10.30 -8.40
N MET A 235 -17.72 11.60 -8.09
CA MET A 235 -16.62 12.22 -7.35
C MET A 235 -16.59 11.76 -5.89
N LEU A 236 -17.75 11.71 -5.23
CA LEU A 236 -17.88 11.22 -3.86
C LEU A 236 -17.44 9.76 -3.77
N HIS A 237 -17.96 8.88 -4.62
CA HIS A 237 -17.55 7.48 -4.69
C HIS A 237 -16.03 7.33 -4.84
N TYR A 238 -15.42 8.07 -5.77
CA TYR A 238 -13.98 8.07 -5.99
C TYR A 238 -13.18 8.43 -4.73
N SER A 239 -13.59 9.51 -4.04
CA SER A 239 -12.88 10.05 -2.87
C SER A 239 -13.07 9.19 -1.62
N ILE A 240 -14.31 8.76 -1.35
CA ILE A 240 -14.66 7.97 -0.17
C ILE A 240 -14.06 6.57 -0.26
N ALA A 241 -14.04 5.94 -1.45
CA ALA A 241 -13.41 4.64 -1.62
C ALA A 241 -11.90 4.67 -1.32
N ARG A 242 -11.22 5.78 -1.62
CA ARG A 242 -9.80 5.97 -1.29
C ARG A 242 -9.60 6.17 0.21
N ALA A 243 -10.36 7.06 0.83
CA ALA A 243 -10.34 7.21 2.29
C ALA A 243 -10.63 5.89 3.02
N TYR A 244 -11.51 5.04 2.46
CA TYR A 244 -11.79 3.72 2.98
C TYR A 244 -10.63 2.74 2.79
N ALA A 245 -9.94 2.78 1.65
CA ALA A 245 -8.73 2.01 1.43
C ALA A 245 -7.60 2.45 2.38
N ASP A 246 -7.45 3.76 2.61
CA ASP A 246 -6.48 4.34 3.54
C ASP A 246 -6.80 3.91 4.99
N GLN A 247 -8.08 3.93 5.39
CA GLN A 247 -8.53 3.43 6.69
C GLN A 247 -8.13 1.96 6.91
N GLN A 248 -8.42 1.08 5.96
CA GLN A 248 -8.05 -0.34 6.04
C GLN A 248 -6.53 -0.55 6.08
N MET A 249 -5.78 0.21 5.29
CA MET A 249 -4.32 0.15 5.33
C MET A 249 -3.79 0.56 6.69
N THR A 250 -4.33 1.64 7.27
CA THR A 250 -3.92 2.13 8.58
C THR A 250 -4.16 1.08 9.67
N GLU A 251 -5.30 0.39 9.62
CA GLU A 251 -5.62 -0.73 10.52
C GLU A 251 -4.64 -1.89 10.34
N ALA A 252 -4.36 -2.32 9.10
CA ALA A 252 -3.41 -3.40 8.83
C ALA A 252 -1.97 -3.05 9.26
N LEU A 253 -1.54 -1.79 9.12
CA LEU A 253 -0.25 -1.33 9.63
C LEU A 253 -0.21 -1.34 11.17
N ALA A 254 -1.29 -0.93 11.83
CA ALA A 254 -1.39 -0.98 13.28
C ALA A 254 -1.33 -2.42 13.82
N ASP A 255 -1.99 -3.35 13.15
CA ASP A 255 -1.91 -4.78 13.44
C ASP A 255 -0.48 -5.28 13.27
N THR A 256 0.18 -4.92 12.17
CA THR A 256 1.60 -5.26 11.91
C THR A 256 2.50 -4.80 13.05
N VAL A 257 2.37 -3.54 13.49
CA VAL A 257 3.15 -2.99 14.60
C VAL A 257 2.90 -3.77 15.89
N THR A 258 1.64 -4.12 16.18
CA THR A 258 1.26 -4.84 17.39
C THR A 258 1.75 -6.28 17.39
N GLU A 259 1.63 -6.98 16.26
CA GLU A 259 2.00 -8.40 16.12
C GLU A 259 3.51 -8.61 16.13
N THR A 260 4.26 -7.67 15.54
CA THR A 260 5.73 -7.79 15.39
C THR A 260 6.51 -7.06 16.47
N GLY A 261 5.83 -6.25 17.30
CA GLY A 261 6.47 -5.47 18.35
C GLY A 261 7.34 -4.32 17.84
N LEU A 262 7.14 -3.89 16.59
CA LEU A 262 7.87 -2.78 15.99
C LEU A 262 7.69 -1.50 16.83
N THR A 263 8.78 -0.81 17.16
CA THR A 263 8.67 0.44 17.94
C THR A 263 8.49 1.63 17.00
N VAL A 264 7.30 2.24 17.01
CA VAL A 264 6.98 3.43 16.20
C VAL A 264 6.75 4.65 17.09
N ASP A 265 7.29 5.80 16.70
CA ASP A 265 7.19 7.07 17.45
C ASP A 265 5.96 7.89 17.01
N ILE A 266 4.78 7.25 17.04
CA ILE A 266 3.51 7.89 16.70
C ILE A 266 2.34 7.26 17.46
N GLY A 267 1.27 8.04 17.68
CA GLY A 267 0.05 7.54 18.31
C GLY A 267 -0.77 6.66 17.38
N ILE A 268 -0.51 5.34 17.38
CA ILE A 268 -1.15 4.34 16.50
C ILE A 268 -2.68 4.43 16.54
N GLU A 269 -3.29 4.40 17.74
CA GLU A 269 -4.75 4.49 17.90
C GLU A 269 -5.33 5.75 17.26
N ARG A 270 -4.60 6.86 17.36
CA ARG A 270 -5.01 8.13 16.75
C ARG A 270 -4.93 8.05 15.23
N CYS A 271 -3.86 7.46 14.68
CA CYS A 271 -3.75 7.26 13.23
C CYS A 271 -4.91 6.39 12.72
N VAL A 272 -5.17 5.25 13.37
CA VAL A 272 -6.27 4.34 13.03
C VAL A 272 -7.62 5.06 13.08
N SER A 273 -7.93 5.79 14.16
CA SER A 273 -9.21 6.49 14.29
C SER A 273 -9.46 7.53 13.18
N ARG A 274 -8.38 8.12 12.66
CA ARG A 274 -8.43 9.19 11.65
C ARG A 274 -8.24 8.69 10.21
N GLY A 275 -7.82 7.44 10.02
CA GLY A 275 -7.41 6.92 8.71
C GLY A 275 -6.11 7.55 8.18
N ALA A 276 -5.20 7.96 9.07
CA ALA A 276 -3.95 8.65 8.71
C ALA A 276 -2.89 7.65 8.19
N ALA A 277 -3.14 7.08 7.00
CA ALA A 277 -2.33 6.01 6.42
C ALA A 277 -0.89 6.45 6.11
N GLU A 278 -0.70 7.64 5.53
CA GLU A 278 0.61 8.19 5.17
C GLU A 278 1.48 8.39 6.42
N ASP A 279 0.94 9.05 7.46
CA ASP A 279 1.66 9.31 8.72
C ASP A 279 2.12 7.99 9.38
N LEU A 280 1.26 6.97 9.41
CA LEU A 280 1.61 5.68 10.01
C LEU A 280 2.57 4.89 9.13
N LEU A 281 2.41 4.92 7.81
CA LEU A 281 3.34 4.27 6.87
C LEU A 281 4.75 4.84 7.01
N ASP A 282 4.88 6.16 7.08
CA ASP A 282 6.17 6.83 7.24
C ASP A 282 6.84 6.45 8.56
N ALA A 283 6.07 6.41 9.65
CA ALA A 283 6.58 5.99 10.96
C ALA A 283 7.02 4.52 10.98
N VAL A 284 6.25 3.63 10.34
CA VAL A 284 6.59 2.21 10.20
C VAL A 284 7.82 2.01 9.32
N ALA A 285 7.91 2.74 8.21
CA ALA A 285 9.06 2.69 7.31
C ALA A 285 10.35 3.13 8.01
N ALA A 286 10.30 4.22 8.79
CA ALA A 286 11.43 4.69 9.59
C ALA A 286 11.83 3.69 10.70
N ALA A 287 10.86 3.01 11.32
CA ALA A 287 11.14 1.98 12.30
C ALA A 287 11.81 0.75 11.67
N LEU A 288 11.37 0.31 10.48
CA LEU A 288 12.02 -0.78 9.73
C LEU A 288 13.46 -0.42 9.30
N GLU A 289 13.69 0.82 8.91
CA GLU A 289 15.03 1.34 8.61
C GLU A 289 15.93 1.28 9.84
N THR A 290 15.44 1.78 10.97
CA THR A 290 16.15 1.75 12.26
C THR A 290 16.52 0.32 12.67
N GLU A 291 15.60 -0.64 12.52
CA GLU A 291 15.87 -2.06 12.79
C GLU A 291 16.96 -2.63 11.87
N THR A 292 16.99 -2.19 10.60
CA THR A 292 18.00 -2.59 9.61
C THR A 292 19.39 -2.01 9.97
N GLU A 293 19.45 -0.77 10.42
CA GLU A 293 20.67 -0.12 10.89
C GLU A 293 21.20 -0.74 12.19
N GLN A 294 20.32 -1.03 13.14
CA GLN A 294 20.67 -1.72 14.39
C GLN A 294 21.18 -3.14 14.12
N SER A 295 20.58 -3.84 13.16
CA SER A 295 21.09 -5.13 12.67
C SER A 295 22.53 -5.01 12.16
N THR A 296 22.75 -4.05 11.26
CA THR A 296 24.07 -3.78 10.67
C THR A 296 25.11 -3.47 11.74
N THR A 297 24.74 -2.66 12.73
CA THR A 297 25.61 -2.29 13.86
C THR A 297 25.94 -3.49 14.75
N THR A 298 24.93 -4.28 15.10
CA THR A 298 25.09 -5.50 15.91
C THR A 298 26.00 -6.51 15.21
N ARG A 299 25.78 -6.71 13.90
CA ARG A 299 26.63 -7.53 13.04
C ARG A 299 28.08 -7.06 13.06
N LEU A 300 28.32 -5.76 12.88
CA LEU A 300 29.66 -5.19 12.84
C LEU A 300 30.39 -5.38 14.17
N ARG A 301 29.68 -5.26 15.30
CA ARG A 301 30.22 -5.61 16.64
C ARG A 301 30.62 -7.08 16.73
N GLN A 302 29.76 -8.01 16.31
CA GLN A 302 30.07 -9.45 16.35
C GLN A 302 31.30 -9.80 15.51
N LEU A 303 31.42 -9.20 14.32
CA LEU A 303 32.57 -9.38 13.44
C LEU A 303 33.85 -8.82 14.05
N LEU A 304 33.80 -7.61 14.61
CA LEU A 304 34.93 -7.04 15.33
C LEU A 304 35.37 -7.94 16.49
N VAL A 305 34.44 -8.46 17.30
CA VAL A 305 34.77 -9.40 18.39
C VAL A 305 35.42 -10.68 17.83
N ARG A 306 34.88 -11.25 16.75
CA ARG A 306 35.44 -12.45 16.10
C ARG A 306 36.85 -12.23 15.54
N HIS A 307 37.17 -11.01 15.13
CA HIS A 307 38.45 -10.63 14.56
C HIS A 307 39.39 -9.92 15.55
N ASP A 308 39.19 -10.13 16.86
CA ASP A 308 39.99 -9.54 17.94
C ASP A 308 40.04 -8.00 17.91
N GLY A 309 38.93 -7.36 17.53
CA GLY A 309 38.79 -5.91 17.40
C GLY A 309 39.50 -5.30 16.18
N SER A 310 40.04 -6.11 15.28
CA SER A 310 40.80 -5.61 14.13
C SER A 310 39.89 -5.19 12.99
N VAL A 311 39.82 -3.87 12.75
CA VAL A 311 39.15 -3.25 11.59
C VAL A 311 39.68 -3.80 10.27
N GLU A 312 41.01 -3.90 10.12
CA GLU A 312 41.65 -4.40 8.88
C GLU A 312 41.27 -5.86 8.59
N ARG A 313 41.26 -6.74 9.62
CA ARG A 313 40.85 -8.14 9.44
C ARG A 313 39.36 -8.27 9.17
N THR A 314 38.54 -7.43 9.78
CA THR A 314 37.10 -7.39 9.55
C THR A 314 36.78 -6.94 8.14
N ALA A 315 37.40 -5.85 7.66
CA ALA A 315 37.27 -5.40 6.27
C ALA A 315 37.76 -6.44 5.26
N ALA A 316 38.87 -7.13 5.55
CA ALA A 316 39.40 -8.16 4.64
C ALA A 316 38.54 -9.44 4.58
N ALA A 317 37.72 -9.69 5.60
CA ALA A 317 36.89 -10.89 5.71
C ALA A 317 35.42 -10.65 5.36
N THR A 318 35.03 -9.40 5.10
CA THR A 318 33.64 -8.99 4.91
C THR A 318 33.51 -8.04 3.72
N GLU A 319 32.29 -7.65 3.38
CA GLU A 319 32.00 -6.71 2.31
C GLU A 319 31.98 -5.23 2.77
N PHE A 320 32.14 -4.98 4.07
CA PHE A 320 32.18 -3.62 4.61
C PHE A 320 33.49 -2.93 4.21
N ASP A 321 33.38 -1.69 3.72
CA ASP A 321 34.57 -0.86 3.53
C ASP A 321 35.14 -0.47 4.90
N VAL A 322 36.44 -0.23 4.93
CA VAL A 322 37.16 0.28 6.10
C VAL A 322 36.52 1.58 6.61
N VAL A 323 36.00 2.42 5.71
CA VAL A 323 35.32 3.67 6.07
C VAL A 323 34.05 3.39 6.88
N ASP A 324 33.18 2.50 6.41
CA ASP A 324 31.92 2.15 7.08
C ASP A 324 32.19 1.54 8.47
N ILE A 325 33.20 0.68 8.57
CA ILE A 325 33.62 0.09 9.84
C ILE A 325 34.15 1.16 10.80
N LEU A 326 34.93 2.12 10.30
CA LEU A 326 35.48 3.19 11.12
C LEU A 326 34.40 4.15 11.63
N GLU A 327 33.46 4.56 10.79
CA GLU A 327 32.32 5.39 11.21
C GLU A 327 31.57 4.73 12.36
N GLN A 328 31.33 3.44 12.24
CA GLN A 328 30.62 2.71 13.29
C GLN A 328 31.45 2.47 14.53
N VAL A 329 32.75 2.15 14.43
CA VAL A 329 33.63 2.08 15.60
C VAL A 329 33.69 3.43 16.35
N ILE A 330 33.69 4.55 15.62
CA ILE A 330 33.65 5.90 16.22
C ILE A 330 32.32 6.14 16.92
N GLN A 331 31.19 5.75 16.32
CA GLN A 331 29.87 5.86 16.94
C GLN A 331 29.80 5.02 18.24
N LEU A 332 30.25 3.77 18.19
CA LEU A 332 30.31 2.87 19.35
C LEU A 332 31.20 3.39 20.49
N TYR A 333 32.31 4.04 20.16
CA TYR A 333 33.15 4.71 21.14
C TYR A 333 32.45 5.94 21.74
N SER A 334 31.74 6.72 20.92
CA SER A 334 30.99 7.89 21.36
C SER A 334 29.82 7.51 22.28
N ASP A 335 29.18 6.37 22.01
CA ASP A 335 28.11 5.79 22.83
C ASP A 335 28.64 5.09 24.10
N GLY A 336 29.96 5.03 24.29
CA GLY A 336 30.62 4.45 25.47
C GLY A 336 30.65 2.92 25.48
N GLU A 337 30.36 2.28 24.35
CA GLU A 337 30.33 0.83 24.22
C GLU A 337 31.72 0.22 23.93
N ILE A 338 32.66 1.02 23.44
CA ILE A 338 34.08 0.65 23.26
C ILE A 338 34.93 1.47 24.23
N ALA A 339 35.78 0.79 25.00
CA ALA A 339 36.60 1.44 26.01
C ALA A 339 37.78 2.25 25.43
N ASP A 340 38.39 1.79 24.34
CA ASP A 340 39.57 2.42 23.74
C ASP A 340 39.73 2.04 22.25
N ILE A 341 40.37 2.91 21.46
CA ILE A 341 40.69 2.68 20.04
C ILE A 341 42.20 2.85 19.85
N THR A 342 42.89 1.79 19.42
CA THR A 342 44.33 1.82 19.11
C THR A 342 44.57 1.86 17.61
N ILE A 343 45.37 2.82 17.13
CA ILE A 343 45.78 2.93 15.72
C ILE A 343 47.23 2.50 15.58
N GLU A 344 47.46 1.40 14.84
CA GLU A 344 48.80 0.91 14.52
C GLU A 344 49.18 1.22 13.07
N PHE A 345 50.26 2.00 12.89
CA PHE A 345 50.82 2.25 11.56
C PHE A 345 51.86 1.17 11.23
N LYS A 346 51.54 0.29 10.28
CA LYS A 346 52.52 -0.67 9.74
C LYS A 346 53.46 0.06 8.78
N LEU A 347 54.74 0.14 9.17
CA LEU A 347 55.85 0.75 8.41
C LEU A 347 56.27 -0.11 7.21
#